data_AF-A0A1Z8V390-F1
#
_entry.id   AF-A0A1Z8V390-F1
#
_cell.length_a   1.000
_cell.length_b   1.000
_cell.length_c   1.000
_cell.angle_alpha   90.00
_cell.angle_beta   90.00
_cell.angle_gamma   90.00
#
_symmetry.space_group_name_H-M   'P 1'
#
loop_
_entity.id
_entity.type
_entity.pdbx_description
1 polymer ?
#
loop_
_entity_poly.entity_id
_entity_poly.type
_entity_poly.pdbx_seq_one_letter_code
_entity_poly.pdbx_strand_id
1 'polypeptide(L)' 'MADNLDWFGIGASWGGHESLISQGRFKRTVSSIPEGTLMRIYAGLEDKDDLIADLQAGFERMRGANK' A
#
# COMPACT_ATOMS: atom_id res chain seq x y z
N MET A 1 -5.98 6.61 1.03
CA MET A 1 -4.79 6.28 0.20
C MET A 1 -5.05 4.96 -0.51
N ALA A 2 -5.17 3.84 0.22
CA ALA A 2 -5.37 2.52 -0.37
C ALA A 2 -6.64 2.35 -1.23
N ASP A 3 -7.74 3.04 -0.90
CA ASP A 3 -9.00 2.95 -1.66
C ASP A 3 -8.95 3.61 -3.04
N ASN A 4 -7.93 4.42 -3.31
CA ASN A 4 -7.84 5.26 -4.49
C ASN A 4 -6.51 5.03 -5.21
N LEU A 5 -6.07 3.78 -5.36
CA LEU A 5 -4.91 3.40 -6.18
C LEU A 5 -5.42 2.70 -7.45
N ASP A 6 -4.79 2.99 -8.58
CA ASP A 6 -5.23 2.48 -9.89
C ASP A 6 -4.60 1.11 -10.20
N TRP A 7 -3.40 0.84 -9.67
CA TRP A 7 -2.64 -0.38 -9.95
C TRP A 7 -2.54 -1.33 -8.75
N PHE A 8 -2.77 -0.83 -7.53
CA PHE A 8 -2.76 -1.66 -6.33
C PHE A 8 -4.17 -2.07 -5.93
N GLY A 9 -4.49 -3.36 -6.08
CA GLY A 9 -5.72 -3.94 -5.55
C GLY A 9 -5.69 -4.05 -4.01
N ILE A 10 -6.84 -3.99 -3.35
CA ILE A 10 -6.93 -4.21 -1.90
C ILE A 10 -6.88 -5.72 -1.62
N GLY A 11 -5.82 -6.20 -0.95
CA GLY A 11 -5.63 -7.64 -0.73
C GLY A 11 -4.72 -8.02 0.44
N ALA A 12 -5.13 -9.08 1.16
CA ALA A 12 -4.39 -9.66 2.29
C ALA A 12 -3.42 -10.78 1.89
N SER A 13 -3.51 -11.31 0.66
CA SER A 13 -2.62 -12.36 0.15
C SER A 13 -1.30 -11.80 -0.41
N TRP A 14 -0.47 -12.66 -0.99
CA TRP A 14 0.76 -12.34 -1.73
C TRP A 14 1.08 -13.46 -2.72
N GLY A 15 1.94 -13.19 -3.71
CA GLY A 15 2.52 -14.23 -4.60
C GLY A 15 1.86 -14.39 -5.97
N GLY A 16 0.90 -13.53 -6.32
CA GLY A 16 0.36 -13.42 -7.68
C GLY A 16 1.16 -12.44 -8.54
N HIS A 17 0.81 -12.30 -9.81
CA HIS A 17 1.40 -11.26 -10.67
C HIS A 17 0.86 -9.85 -10.38
N GLU A 18 -0.21 -9.74 -9.59
CA GLU A 18 -0.92 -8.49 -9.32
C GLU A 18 -0.32 -7.76 -8.12
N SER A 19 -0.20 -6.44 -8.25
CA SER A 19 0.15 -5.54 -7.17
C SER A 19 -0.98 -5.39 -6.14
N LEU A 20 -0.66 -5.53 -4.86
CA LEU A 20 -1.63 -5.49 -3.76
C LEU A 20 -1.21 -4.54 -2.63
N ILE A 21 -2.20 -3.86 -2.05
CA ILE A 21 -2.04 -3.06 -0.85
C ILE A 21 -3.01 -3.53 0.25
N SER A 22 -2.57 -3.47 1.50
CA SER A 22 -3.46 -3.64 2.65
C SER A 22 -3.11 -2.64 3.75
N GLN A 23 -4.16 -2.06 4.34
CA GLN A 23 -4.08 -1.20 5.50
C GLN A 23 -4.81 -1.89 6.65
N GLY A 24 -4.15 -2.06 7.80
CA GLY A 24 -4.81 -2.75 8.90
C GLY A 24 -3.94 -3.08 10.10
N ARG A 25 -4.54 -3.80 11.05
CA ARG A 25 -3.85 -4.32 12.23
C ARG A 25 -3.14 -5.62 11.88
N PHE A 26 -1.85 -5.51 11.61
CA PHE A 26 -0.98 -6.66 11.47
C PHE A 26 -0.66 -7.22 12.86
N LYS A 27 -0.42 -8.53 12.97
CA LYS A 27 0.08 -9.13 14.22
C LYS A 27 1.56 -9.42 14.03
N ARG A 28 2.43 -8.76 14.80
CA ARG A 28 3.86 -9.12 14.90
C ARG A 28 4.10 -9.85 16.20
N THR A 29 4.84 -10.95 16.12
CA THR A 29 5.23 -11.78 17.29
C THR A 29 6.64 -11.49 17.78
N VAL A 30 7.51 -10.96 16.92
CA VAL A 30 8.93 -10.71 17.23
C VAL A 30 9.18 -9.33 17.86
N SER A 31 8.35 -8.34 17.52
CA SER A 31 8.49 -6.95 18.00
C SER A 31 7.14 -6.23 17.96
N SER A 32 7.00 -5.19 18.78
CA SER A 32 5.85 -4.30 18.73
C SER A 32 5.74 -3.61 17.36
N ILE A 33 4.51 -3.28 17.00
CA ILE A 33 4.23 -2.48 15.80
C ILE A 33 4.46 -1.01 16.17
N PRO A 34 5.19 -0.25 15.34
CA PRO A 34 5.35 1.19 15.55
C PRO A 34 4.01 1.91 15.58
N GLU A 35 3.96 3.04 16.29
CA GLU A 35 2.78 3.90 16.24
C GLU A 35 2.55 4.49 14.84
N GLY A 36 1.27 4.69 14.50
CA GLY A 36 0.85 5.23 13.22
C GLY A 36 0.09 4.22 12.35
N THR A 37 -0.09 4.58 11.08
CA THR A 37 -0.78 3.72 10.10
C THR A 37 0.22 2.79 9.45
N LEU A 38 0.02 1.48 9.63
CA LEU A 38 0.81 0.47 8.93
C LEU A 38 0.11 0.09 7.62
N MET A 39 0.85 0.18 6.52
CA MET A 39 0.46 -0.31 5.21
C MET A 39 1.42 -1.42 4.79
N ARG A 40 0.89 -2.49 4.20
CA ARG A 40 1.67 -3.56 3.59
C ARG A 40 1.47 -3.50 2.08
N ILE A 41 2.58 -3.42 1.36
CA ILE A 41 2.61 -3.34 -0.10
C ILE A 41 3.25 -4.61 -0.62
N TYR A 42 2.60 -5.22 -1.60
CA TYR A 42 3.14 -6.28 -2.43
C TYR A 42 3.20 -5.75 -3.86
N ALA A 43 4.41 -5.63 -4.41
CA ALA A 43 4.60 -5.24 -5.80
C ALA A 43 4.55 -6.49 -6.68
N GLY A 44 3.66 -6.47 -7.67
CA GLY A 44 3.48 -7.50 -8.68
C GLY A 44 4.50 -7.37 -9.81
N LEU A 45 4.07 -7.70 -11.03
CA LEU A 45 4.90 -7.71 -12.24
C LEU A 45 4.53 -6.61 -13.24
N GLU A 46 3.72 -5.64 -12.84
CA GLU A 46 3.41 -4.45 -13.63
C GLU A 46 4.66 -3.57 -13.84
N ASP A 47 4.56 -2.58 -14.73
CA ASP A 47 5.66 -1.64 -14.95
C ASP A 47 5.99 -0.87 -13.67
N LYS A 48 7.27 -0.85 -13.32
CA LYS A 48 7.74 -0.22 -12.08
C LYS A 48 7.39 1.28 -12.02
N ASP A 49 7.43 1.97 -13.15
CA ASP A 49 7.25 3.41 -13.22
C ASP A 49 5.77 3.75 -13.02
N ASP A 50 4.86 2.91 -13.53
CA ASP A 50 3.43 3.00 -13.26
C ASP A 50 3.12 2.77 -11.77
N LEU A 51 3.70 1.74 -11.16
CA LEU A 51 3.52 1.45 -9.73
C LEU A 51 4.05 2.59 -8.84
N ILE A 52 5.20 3.18 -9.18
CA ILE A 52 5.76 4.31 -8.44
C ILE A 52 4.86 5.55 -8.59
N ALA A 53 4.41 5.86 -9.81
CA ALA A 53 3.55 7.00 -10.08
C ALA A 53 2.23 6.91 -9.31
N ASP A 54 1.63 5.71 -9.24
CA ASP A 54 0.39 5.48 -8.51
C ASP A 54 0.56 5.70 -6.99
N LEU A 55 1.64 5.17 -6.41
CA LEU A 55 1.96 5.40 -5.00
C LEU A 55 2.23 6.88 -4.70
N GLN A 56 2.94 7.59 -5.59
CA GLN A 56 3.19 9.02 -5.45
C GLN A 56 1.88 9.81 -5.42
N ALA A 57 0.99 9.56 -6.39
CA ALA A 57 -0.33 10.19 -6.44
C ALA A 57 -1.16 9.87 -5.18
N GLY A 58 -1.08 8.62 -4.70
CA GLY A 58 -1.72 8.21 -3.45
C GLY A 58 -1.21 8.97 -2.22
N PHE A 59 0.10 9.17 -2.10
CA PHE A 59 0.70 9.94 -1.02
C PHE A 59 0.39 11.43 -1.11
N GLU A 60 0.34 12.01 -2.31
CA GLU A 60 -0.06 13.40 -2.53
C GLU A 60 -1.49 13.66 -2.07
N ARG A 61 -2.44 12.78 -2.46
CA ARG A 61 -3.83 12.83 -1.98
C ARG A 61 -3.90 12.78 -0.45
N MET A 62 -3.13 11.89 0.17
CA MET A 62 -3.09 11.76 1.63
C MET A 62 -2.55 13.01 2.32
N ARG A 63 -1.50 13.64 1.77
CA ARG A 63 -0.94 14.90 2.30
C ARG A 63 -1.91 16.07 2.13
N GLY A 64 -2.62 16.14 1.01
CA GLY A 64 -3.63 17.17 0.76
C GLY A 64 -4.85 17.07 1.68
N ALA A 65 -5.26 15.85 2.03
CA ALA A 65 -6.38 15.59 2.95
C ALA A 65 -6.04 15.88 4.43
N ASN A 66 -4.76 16.02 4.78
CA ASN A 66 -4.28 16.32 6.13
C ASN A 66 -3.98 17.81 6.36
N LYS A 67 -4.40 18.70 5.44
CA LYS A 67 -4.43 20.16 5.63
C LYS A 67 -5.83 20.59 6.04
#